data_AF-A0A354J526-F1
#
_entry.id   AF-A0A354J526-F1
#
_cell.length_a   1.000
_cell.length_b   1.000
_cell.length_c   1.000
_cell.angle_alpha   90.00
_cell.angle_beta   90.00
_cell.angle_gamma   90.00
#
_symmetry.space_group_name_H-M   'P 1'
#
loop_
_entity.id
_entity.type
_entity.pdbx_description
1 polymer ?
#
loop_
_entity_poly.entity_id
_entity_poly.type
_entity_poly.pdbx_seq_one_letter_code
_entity_poly.pdbx_strand_id
1 'polypeptide(L)'
;MTKIPMSEFMRNYCKEQHIVFSGFERATILWNSNLVRKDKLTVLRDIAETTSDETLRRQIEERLFYEAEIERRFVENSGGNYIFGVSFDDEDRCNGHFSALESALAYGREHANKTFEVGKFPIADKAPPKARRYFHLNRYCIADRLGVAVRQVRDEQTEFYEDPHQENPVAHCEYSIDGEIIGIWSEEAPYPIEIGDPHRFENKFFAPPNPFERGDLVRVVGDPELGVVSTSQAEWEEFLEQVECGLYVDSVDTCITVEFLHASGEFFHHHPNPLTLERVTEWHNEQEWALMKCAGELLSGKGELDYFLALYDENKERHSTEKNGG
;
A
#
# COMPACT_ATOMS: atom_id res chain seq x y z
N MET A 1 16.27 9.14 -16.43
CA MET A 1 16.38 8.91 -14.98
C MET A 1 15.15 9.47 -14.29
N THR A 2 14.26 8.59 -13.85
CA THR A 2 13.00 8.96 -13.19
C THR A 2 13.25 9.60 -11.83
N LYS A 3 12.48 10.64 -11.54
CA LYS A 3 12.57 11.39 -10.28
C LYS A 3 11.96 10.57 -9.14
N ILE A 4 12.57 10.66 -7.97
CA ILE A 4 12.00 10.07 -6.75
C ILE A 4 10.63 10.72 -6.47
N PRO A 5 9.57 9.92 -6.22
CA PRO A 5 8.27 10.42 -5.81
C PRO A 5 8.42 11.03 -4.42
N MET A 6 8.38 12.36 -4.38
CA MET A 6 8.69 13.16 -3.20
C MET A 6 7.93 14.47 -3.29
N SER A 7 7.41 14.92 -2.15
CA SER A 7 6.73 16.21 -2.01
C SER A 7 7.65 17.38 -2.34
N GLU A 8 7.07 18.56 -2.56
CA GLU A 8 7.87 19.75 -2.86
C GLU A 8 8.67 20.17 -1.62
N PHE A 9 8.02 20.16 -0.45
CA PHE A 9 8.68 20.41 0.82
C PHE A 9 9.88 19.49 1.04
N MET A 10 9.69 18.17 0.91
CA MET A 10 10.78 17.21 1.12
C MET A 10 11.88 17.33 0.08
N ARG A 11 11.54 17.69 -1.16
CA ARG A 11 12.52 17.94 -2.21
C ARG A 11 13.39 19.14 -1.90
N ASN A 12 12.80 20.22 -1.39
CA ASN A 12 13.53 21.39 -0.94
C ASN A 12 14.39 21.07 0.28
N TYR A 13 13.82 20.38 1.29
CA TYR A 13 14.55 19.94 2.46
C TYR A 13 15.77 19.08 2.11
N CYS A 14 15.60 18.03 1.28
CA CYS A 14 16.71 17.18 0.86
C CYS A 14 17.80 17.97 0.12
N LYS A 15 17.40 18.94 -0.71
CA LYS A 15 18.34 19.80 -1.44
C LYS A 15 19.12 20.72 -0.49
N GLU A 16 18.46 21.32 0.49
CA GLU A 16 19.06 22.19 1.50
C GLU A 16 20.01 21.43 2.42
N GLN A 17 19.65 20.20 2.81
CA GLN A 17 20.45 19.33 3.66
C GLN A 17 21.50 18.52 2.87
N HIS A 18 21.62 18.73 1.55
CA HIS A 18 22.53 18.00 0.67
C HIS A 18 22.37 16.46 0.74
N ILE A 19 21.14 15.99 0.96
CA ILE A 19 20.81 14.56 1.04
C ILE A 19 20.81 13.97 -0.37
N VAL A 20 21.55 12.87 -0.54
CA VAL A 20 21.64 12.11 -1.79
C VAL A 20 21.37 10.65 -1.49
N PHE A 21 20.35 10.08 -2.14
CA PHE A 21 20.01 8.67 -2.01
C PHE A 21 20.93 7.81 -2.87
N SER A 22 21.45 6.73 -2.27
CA SER A 22 22.19 5.67 -2.93
C SER A 22 21.35 4.95 -3.99
N GLY A 23 22.00 4.15 -4.86
CA GLY A 23 21.30 3.33 -5.84
C GLY A 23 20.27 2.39 -5.19
N PHE A 24 20.63 1.78 -4.06
CA PHE A 24 19.76 0.89 -3.29
C PHE A 24 18.52 1.62 -2.77
N GLU A 25 18.70 2.75 -2.08
CA GLU A 25 17.59 3.54 -1.54
C GLU A 25 16.67 4.02 -2.66
N ARG A 26 17.24 4.48 -3.78
CA ARG A 26 16.45 4.88 -4.95
C ARG A 26 15.60 3.74 -5.49
N ALA A 27 16.18 2.56 -5.67
CA ALA A 27 15.45 1.38 -6.13
C ALA A 27 14.34 0.99 -5.14
N THR A 28 14.65 1.01 -3.85
CA THR A 28 13.71 0.72 -2.74
C THR A 28 12.52 1.68 -2.76
N ILE A 29 12.78 3.00 -2.80
CA ILE A 29 11.76 4.05 -2.80
C ILE A 29 10.85 3.92 -4.02
N LEU A 30 11.44 3.74 -5.20
CA LEU A 30 10.68 3.68 -6.45
C LEU A 30 9.83 2.41 -6.52
N TRP A 31 10.38 1.27 -6.06
CA TRP A 31 9.67 0.00 -5.99
C TRP A 31 8.46 0.04 -5.03
N ASN A 32 8.64 0.64 -3.86
CA ASN A 32 7.60 0.72 -2.82
C ASN A 32 6.70 1.96 -2.94
N SER A 33 6.82 2.74 -4.02
CA SER A 33 5.97 3.90 -4.27
C SER A 33 4.61 3.54 -4.89
N ASN A 34 3.73 4.54 -5.01
CA ASN A 34 2.43 4.43 -5.72
C ASN A 34 2.56 4.50 -7.25
N LEU A 35 3.78 4.38 -7.81
CA LEU A 35 3.94 4.27 -9.26
C LEU A 35 3.22 3.04 -9.79
N VAL A 36 2.63 3.14 -10.98
CA VAL A 36 2.05 1.96 -11.66
C VAL A 36 3.17 0.96 -11.98
N ARG A 37 2.81 -0.32 -12.06
CA ARG A 37 3.78 -1.42 -12.23
C ARG A 37 4.72 -1.19 -13.41
N LYS A 38 4.19 -0.79 -14.57
CA LYS A 38 4.97 -0.50 -15.78
C LYS A 38 6.06 0.54 -15.54
N ASP A 39 5.76 1.60 -14.79
CA ASP A 39 6.71 2.64 -14.45
C ASP A 39 7.76 2.10 -13.46
N LYS A 40 7.36 1.34 -12.44
CA LYS A 40 8.30 0.65 -11.55
C LYS A 40 9.31 -0.19 -12.33
N LEU A 41 8.83 -1.05 -13.23
CA LEU A 41 9.70 -1.92 -14.04
C LEU A 41 10.62 -1.12 -14.98
N THR A 42 10.13 -0.03 -15.57
CA THR A 42 10.93 0.85 -16.44
C THR A 42 12.06 1.49 -15.64
N VAL A 43 11.75 2.02 -14.45
CA VAL A 43 12.75 2.66 -13.59
C VAL A 43 13.78 1.67 -13.07
N LEU A 44 13.36 0.46 -12.72
CA LEU A 44 14.30 -0.59 -12.33
C LEU A 44 15.28 -0.92 -13.45
N ARG A 45 14.82 -1.03 -14.71
CA ARG A 45 15.71 -1.23 -15.87
C ARG A 45 16.72 -0.09 -16.01
N ASP A 46 16.27 1.17 -15.93
CA ASP A 46 17.14 2.34 -15.94
C ASP A 46 18.23 2.27 -14.84
N ILE A 47 17.86 1.84 -13.63
CA ILE A 47 18.81 1.71 -12.51
C ILE A 47 19.81 0.59 -12.78
N ALA A 48 19.37 -0.58 -13.24
CA ALA A 48 20.23 -1.73 -13.54
C ALA A 48 21.28 -1.40 -14.63
N GLU A 49 20.87 -0.67 -15.67
CA GLU A 49 21.74 -0.25 -16.77
C GLU A 49 22.80 0.78 -16.36
N THR A 50 22.52 1.59 -15.33
CA THR A 50 23.37 2.73 -14.97
C THR A 50 24.14 2.56 -13.66
N THR A 51 23.73 1.64 -12.79
CA THR A 51 24.43 1.39 -11.52
C THR A 51 25.78 0.70 -11.73
N SER A 52 26.79 1.08 -10.94
CA SER A 52 28.05 0.34 -10.83
C SER A 52 28.04 -0.73 -9.74
N ASP A 53 26.95 -0.83 -8.97
CA ASP A 53 26.76 -1.83 -7.94
C ASP A 53 26.23 -3.14 -8.55
N GLU A 54 27.10 -4.13 -8.67
CA GLU A 54 26.78 -5.45 -9.23
C GLU A 54 25.76 -6.23 -8.40
N THR A 55 25.70 -6.00 -7.07
CA THR A 55 24.71 -6.66 -6.21
C THR A 55 23.33 -6.10 -6.47
N LEU A 56 23.20 -4.77 -6.51
CA LEU A 56 21.95 -4.11 -6.85
C LEU A 56 21.48 -4.48 -8.26
N ARG A 57 22.40 -4.46 -9.25
CA ARG A 57 22.08 -4.84 -10.63
C ARG A 57 21.50 -6.25 -10.69
N ARG A 58 22.17 -7.23 -10.08
CA ARG A 58 21.71 -8.62 -10.01
C ARG A 58 20.31 -8.72 -9.38
N GLN A 59 20.10 -8.09 -8.22
CA GLN A 59 18.80 -8.16 -7.54
C GLN A 59 17.67 -7.58 -8.40
N ILE A 60 17.93 -6.46 -9.10
CA ILE A 60 16.97 -5.87 -10.03
C ILE A 60 16.69 -6.80 -11.20
N GLU A 61 17.71 -7.37 -11.84
CA GLU A 61 17.55 -8.30 -12.96
C GLU A 61 16.72 -9.53 -12.56
N GLU A 62 16.97 -10.09 -11.38
CA GLU A 62 16.17 -11.19 -10.81
C GLU A 62 14.71 -10.77 -10.58
N ARG A 63 14.48 -9.55 -10.07
CA ARG A 63 13.12 -9.04 -9.87
C ARG A 63 12.40 -8.85 -11.21
N LEU A 64 13.06 -8.27 -12.21
CA LEU A 64 12.51 -8.08 -13.55
C LEU A 64 12.19 -9.43 -14.22
N PHE A 65 13.05 -10.43 -14.05
CA PHE A 65 12.82 -11.78 -14.54
C PHE A 65 11.59 -12.41 -13.87
N TYR A 66 11.47 -12.30 -12.55
CA TYR A 66 10.33 -12.81 -11.79
C TYR A 66 9.01 -12.15 -12.21
N GLU A 67 9.01 -10.83 -12.35
CA GLU A 67 7.83 -10.06 -12.82
C GLU A 67 7.38 -10.50 -14.22
N ALA A 68 8.34 -10.74 -15.13
CA ALA A 68 8.04 -11.26 -16.47
C ALA A 68 7.49 -12.70 -16.42
N GLU A 69 8.02 -13.57 -15.55
CA GLU A 69 7.55 -14.95 -15.40
C GLU A 69 6.15 -15.04 -14.79
N ILE A 70 5.82 -14.20 -13.80
CA ILE A 70 4.46 -14.14 -13.24
C ILE A 70 3.46 -13.75 -14.34
N GLU A 71 3.76 -12.69 -15.08
CA GLU A 71 2.86 -12.20 -16.14
C GLU A 71 2.71 -13.23 -17.26
N ARG A 72 3.81 -13.83 -17.71
CA ARG A 72 3.79 -14.90 -18.72
C ARG A 72 2.89 -16.05 -18.29
N ARG A 73 3.02 -16.51 -17.04
CA ARG A 73 2.21 -17.60 -16.49
C ARG A 73 0.75 -17.21 -16.33
N PHE A 74 0.46 -15.98 -15.93
CA PHE A 74 -0.91 -15.50 -15.82
C PHE A 74 -1.63 -15.54 -17.17
N VAL A 75 -0.97 -15.06 -18.23
CA VAL A 75 -1.51 -15.05 -19.60
C VAL A 75 -1.59 -16.46 -20.20
N GLU A 76 -0.71 -17.38 -19.79
CA GLU A 76 -0.67 -18.74 -20.33
C GLU A 76 -1.90 -19.57 -19.94
N ASN A 77 -2.78 -19.80 -20.93
CA ASN A 77 -3.92 -20.74 -20.85
C ASN A 77 -4.06 -21.58 -22.13
N SER A 78 -2.97 -21.87 -22.84
CA SER A 78 -2.97 -22.61 -24.11
C SER A 78 -3.57 -24.02 -24.02
N GLY A 79 -3.54 -24.63 -22.83
CA GLY A 79 -4.17 -25.92 -22.55
C GLY A 79 -5.67 -25.88 -22.25
N GLY A 80 -6.28 -24.68 -22.15
CA GLY A 80 -7.68 -24.52 -21.74
C GLY A 80 -7.93 -25.11 -20.35
N ASN A 81 -6.96 -24.99 -19.45
CA ASN A 81 -6.98 -25.58 -18.11
C ASN A 81 -7.48 -24.60 -17.04
N TYR A 82 -7.65 -23.33 -17.41
CA TYR A 82 -8.04 -22.27 -16.51
C TYR A 82 -9.26 -21.50 -17.04
N ILE A 83 -10.01 -20.93 -16.11
CA ILE A 83 -10.99 -19.87 -16.36
C ILE A 83 -10.54 -18.59 -15.67
N PHE A 84 -10.95 -17.46 -16.22
CA PHE A 84 -10.68 -16.14 -15.69
C PHE A 84 -11.98 -15.58 -15.09
N GLY A 85 -12.00 -15.35 -13.79
CA GLY A 85 -13.08 -14.66 -13.09
C GLY A 85 -12.77 -13.18 -12.95
N VAL A 86 -13.76 -12.32 -13.15
CA VAL A 86 -13.65 -10.86 -13.02
C VAL A 86 -14.43 -10.39 -11.80
N SER A 87 -13.82 -9.57 -10.95
CA SER A 87 -14.45 -8.87 -9.82
C SER A 87 -14.22 -7.36 -9.88
N PHE A 88 -15.19 -6.56 -9.47
CA PHE A 88 -15.07 -5.10 -9.34
C PHE A 88 -16.11 -4.55 -8.35
N ASP A 89 -15.97 -3.27 -7.99
CA ASP A 89 -16.91 -2.49 -7.17
C ASP A 89 -17.21 -3.10 -5.77
N ASP A 90 -16.20 -3.68 -5.13
CA ASP A 90 -16.25 -4.25 -3.77
C ASP A 90 -17.31 -5.36 -3.57
N GLU A 91 -17.68 -6.06 -4.65
CA GLU A 91 -18.54 -7.24 -4.53
C GLU A 91 -17.73 -8.47 -4.11
N ASP A 92 -18.16 -9.14 -3.03
CA ASP A 92 -17.59 -10.43 -2.55
C ASP A 92 -17.77 -11.60 -3.55
N ARG A 93 -18.23 -11.33 -4.79
CA ARG A 93 -18.54 -12.32 -5.80
C ARG A 93 -17.96 -11.94 -7.16
N CYS A 94 -17.54 -12.96 -7.89
CA CYS A 94 -17.12 -12.82 -9.28
C CYS A 94 -18.29 -12.35 -10.17
N ASN A 95 -18.15 -11.21 -10.83
CA ASN A 95 -19.13 -10.61 -11.74
C ASN A 95 -19.25 -11.37 -13.08
N GLY A 96 -18.20 -12.09 -13.51
CA GLY A 96 -18.24 -12.89 -14.73
C GLY A 96 -17.07 -13.86 -14.89
N HIS A 97 -17.30 -14.97 -15.58
CA HIS A 97 -16.28 -16.01 -15.86
C HIS A 97 -16.05 -16.17 -17.36
N PHE A 98 -14.78 -16.30 -17.75
CA PHE A 98 -14.36 -16.32 -19.15
C PHE A 98 -13.29 -17.39 -19.39
N SER A 99 -13.34 -18.05 -20.55
CA SER A 99 -12.29 -19.01 -20.95
C SER A 99 -11.04 -18.35 -21.52
N ALA A 100 -11.12 -17.07 -21.91
CA ALA A 100 -10.04 -16.28 -22.47
C ALA A 100 -9.82 -15.00 -21.65
N LEU A 101 -8.54 -14.65 -21.43
CA LEU A 101 -8.17 -13.46 -20.67
C LEU A 101 -8.65 -12.18 -21.36
N GLU A 102 -8.55 -12.12 -22.68
CA GLU A 102 -8.96 -10.95 -23.47
C GLU A 102 -10.44 -10.61 -23.27
N SER A 103 -11.29 -11.63 -23.14
CA SER A 103 -12.71 -11.47 -22.85
C SER A 103 -12.95 -10.96 -21.42
N ALA A 104 -12.23 -11.51 -20.45
CA ALA A 104 -12.28 -11.02 -19.06
C ALA A 104 -11.86 -9.55 -18.96
N LEU A 105 -10.76 -9.17 -19.63
CA LEU A 105 -10.28 -7.79 -19.66
C LEU A 105 -11.26 -6.84 -20.35
N ALA A 106 -11.89 -7.27 -21.46
CA ALA A 106 -12.90 -6.47 -22.12
C ALA A 106 -14.12 -6.22 -21.22
N TYR A 107 -14.57 -7.26 -20.51
CA TYR A 107 -15.67 -7.16 -19.56
C TYR A 107 -15.35 -6.23 -18.39
N GLY A 108 -14.19 -6.38 -17.76
CA GLY A 108 -13.77 -5.51 -16.65
C GLY A 108 -13.71 -4.03 -17.05
N ARG A 109 -13.15 -3.72 -18.22
CA ARG A 109 -13.09 -2.33 -18.73
C ARG A 109 -14.44 -1.73 -19.07
N GLU A 110 -15.41 -2.54 -19.49
CA GLU A 110 -16.74 -2.06 -19.87
C GLU A 110 -17.62 -1.77 -18.63
N HIS A 111 -17.42 -2.52 -17.55
CA HIS A 111 -18.37 -2.54 -16.43
C HIS A 111 -17.86 -1.95 -15.12
N ALA A 112 -16.54 -1.93 -14.88
CA ALA A 112 -15.99 -1.41 -13.65
C ALA A 112 -16.00 0.12 -13.61
N ASN A 113 -16.19 0.70 -12.41
CA ASN A 113 -16.18 2.15 -12.25
C ASN A 113 -14.78 2.75 -12.03
N LYS A 114 -13.83 1.97 -11.49
CA LYS A 114 -12.47 2.45 -11.13
C LYS A 114 -11.38 1.47 -11.53
N THR A 115 -11.37 0.31 -10.89
CA THR A 115 -10.43 -0.79 -11.10
C THR A 115 -11.21 -2.09 -11.16
N PHE A 116 -10.59 -3.11 -11.73
CA PHE A 116 -11.15 -4.45 -11.74
C PHE A 116 -10.06 -5.48 -11.54
N GLU A 117 -10.46 -6.62 -11.02
CA GLU A 117 -9.60 -7.73 -10.68
C GLU A 117 -9.90 -8.91 -11.60
N VAL A 118 -8.86 -9.64 -11.98
CA VAL A 118 -9.00 -10.88 -12.73
C VAL A 118 -8.30 -12.01 -11.98
N GLY A 119 -9.08 -12.94 -11.45
CA GLY A 119 -8.60 -14.20 -10.88
C GLY A 119 -8.47 -15.28 -11.94
N LYS A 120 -7.38 -16.04 -11.91
CA LYS A 120 -7.15 -17.22 -12.74
C LYS A 120 -7.42 -18.47 -11.90
N PHE A 121 -8.41 -19.26 -12.29
CA PHE A 121 -8.89 -20.43 -11.55
C PHE A 121 -8.66 -21.69 -12.36
N PRO A 122 -8.09 -22.76 -11.77
CA PRO A 122 -7.97 -24.04 -12.44
C PRO A 122 -9.35 -24.68 -12.62
N ILE A 123 -9.58 -25.30 -13.77
CA ILE A 123 -10.75 -26.16 -13.99
C ILE A 123 -10.49 -27.49 -13.27
N ALA A 124 -11.46 -27.98 -12.50
CA ALA A 124 -11.33 -29.19 -11.68
C ALA A 124 -10.72 -30.39 -12.45
N ASP A 125 -9.93 -31.21 -11.73
CA ASP A 125 -9.04 -32.29 -12.20
C ASP A 125 -7.71 -31.88 -12.86
N LYS A 126 -7.44 -30.58 -13.02
CA LYS A 126 -6.21 -30.06 -13.66
C LYS A 126 -5.41 -29.05 -12.83
N ALA A 127 -5.70 -28.93 -11.53
CA ALA A 127 -5.01 -27.99 -10.66
C ALA A 127 -3.49 -28.27 -10.62
N PRO A 128 -2.64 -27.27 -10.90
CA PRO A 128 -1.19 -27.44 -10.76
C PRO A 128 -0.82 -27.72 -9.29
N PRO A 129 0.27 -28.44 -9.02
CA PRO A 129 0.76 -28.60 -7.66
C PRO A 129 1.07 -27.22 -7.07
N LYS A 130 0.42 -26.85 -5.96
CA LYS A 130 0.71 -25.62 -5.24
C LYS A 130 2.20 -25.55 -4.93
N ALA A 131 2.90 -24.52 -5.41
CA ALA A 131 4.26 -24.28 -4.99
C ALA A 131 4.23 -24.03 -3.47
N ARG A 132 5.03 -24.77 -2.70
CA ARG A 132 5.12 -24.58 -1.24
C ARG A 132 5.58 -23.15 -0.97
N ARG A 133 4.67 -22.30 -0.49
CA ARG A 133 5.03 -21.02 0.11
C ARG A 133 5.76 -21.29 1.42
N TYR A 134 6.99 -20.81 1.52
CA TYR A 134 7.47 -20.32 2.80
C TYR A 134 6.88 -18.92 2.94
N PHE A 135 5.70 -18.84 3.54
CA PHE A 135 5.30 -17.59 4.16
C PHE A 135 6.29 -17.36 5.31
N HIS A 136 7.26 -16.48 5.11
CA HIS A 136 7.53 -15.54 6.18
C HIS A 136 6.36 -14.57 6.18
N LEU A 137 5.21 -15.04 6.68
CA LEU A 137 4.30 -14.15 7.39
C LEU A 137 5.21 -13.52 8.43
N ASN A 138 5.53 -12.24 8.24
CA ASN A 138 6.09 -11.46 9.32
C ASN A 138 5.00 -11.54 10.41
N ARG A 139 5.23 -12.41 11.39
CA ARG A 139 4.25 -12.85 12.39
C ARG A 139 4.03 -11.78 13.45
N TYR A 140 4.23 -10.49 13.10
CA TYR A 140 4.08 -9.35 14.00
C TYR A 140 3.68 -8.07 13.26
N CYS A 141 2.63 -8.12 12.42
CA CYS A 141 1.82 -6.93 12.10
C CYS A 141 0.31 -7.25 12.08
N ILE A 142 -0.17 -8.11 12.99
CA ILE A 142 -1.56 -8.12 13.49
C ILE A 142 -1.52 -8.59 14.97
N ALA A 143 -0.84 -7.81 15.80
CA ALA A 143 -0.91 -7.84 17.27
C ALA A 143 -0.14 -6.58 17.69
N ASP A 144 -0.75 -5.46 18.02
CA ASP A 144 -1.80 -5.29 19.03
C ASP A 144 -2.74 -4.12 18.70
N ARG A 145 -3.93 -4.18 19.34
CA ARG A 145 -4.95 -3.12 19.52
C ARG A 145 -6.23 -3.18 18.68
N LEU A 146 -6.77 -4.36 18.41
CA LEU A 146 -8.22 -4.53 18.59
C LEU A 146 -8.43 -5.89 19.25
N GLY A 147 -8.73 -5.86 20.54
CA GLY A 147 -9.14 -7.03 21.33
C GLY A 147 -10.51 -7.56 20.88
N VAL A 148 -10.63 -7.96 19.62
CA VAL A 148 -11.80 -8.63 19.07
C VAL A 148 -11.33 -9.97 18.54
N ALA A 149 -11.26 -10.94 19.45
CA ALA A 149 -11.42 -12.33 19.06
C ALA A 149 -12.80 -12.44 18.40
N VAL A 150 -12.87 -12.49 17.07
CA VAL A 150 -14.09 -12.89 16.38
C VAL A 150 -14.22 -14.40 16.61
N ARG A 151 -14.85 -14.73 17.74
CA ARG A 151 -15.47 -16.03 17.97
C ARG A 151 -16.45 -16.26 16.82
N GLN A 152 -16.27 -17.35 16.08
CA GLN A 152 -17.31 -17.91 15.21
C GLN A 152 -18.60 -18.02 16.02
N VAL A 153 -19.60 -17.21 15.68
CA VAL A 153 -20.98 -17.46 16.04
C VAL A 153 -21.54 -18.31 14.92
N ARG A 154 -21.77 -19.60 15.20
CA ARG A 154 -22.64 -20.44 14.39
C ARG A 154 -24.06 -19.97 14.66
N ASP A 155 -24.70 -19.38 13.65
CA ASP A 155 -26.15 -19.35 13.58
C ASP A 155 -26.60 -20.34 12.51
N GLU A 156 -27.21 -21.42 12.97
CA GLU A 156 -27.82 -22.46 12.15
C GLU A 156 -29.21 -21.98 11.74
N GLN A 157 -29.32 -21.29 10.59
CA GLN A 157 -30.52 -21.28 9.72
C GLN A 157 -30.34 -20.33 8.54
N THR A 158 -29.69 -20.82 7.48
CA THR A 158 -29.87 -20.31 6.12
C THR A 158 -29.48 -21.43 5.18
N GLU A 159 -30.37 -21.84 4.29
CA GLU A 159 -30.08 -22.85 3.27
C GLU A 159 -29.03 -22.26 2.30
N PHE A 160 -27.77 -22.69 2.46
CA PHE A 160 -26.69 -22.36 1.54
C PHE A 160 -26.89 -23.15 0.25
N TYR A 161 -27.01 -22.45 -0.88
CA TYR A 161 -26.60 -23.03 -2.16
C TYR A 161 -25.07 -23.03 -2.16
N GLU A 162 -24.47 -24.22 -2.12
CA GLU A 162 -23.03 -24.40 -2.30
C GLU A 162 -22.66 -23.90 -3.71
N ASP A 163 -21.94 -22.78 -3.78
CA ASP A 163 -21.22 -22.36 -4.97
C ASP A 163 -20.07 -23.37 -5.20
N PRO A 164 -20.06 -24.13 -6.31
CA PRO A 164 -19.07 -25.17 -6.57
C PRO A 164 -17.64 -24.64 -6.79
N HIS A 165 -17.39 -23.32 -6.68
CA HIS A 165 -16.11 -22.68 -7.02
C HIS A 165 -15.42 -21.91 -5.87
N GLN A 166 -15.61 -22.32 -4.61
CA GLN A 166 -14.85 -21.83 -3.44
C GLN A 166 -13.33 -22.16 -3.44
N GLU A 167 -12.66 -22.25 -4.59
CA GLU A 167 -11.19 -22.34 -4.64
C GLU A 167 -10.59 -20.96 -4.90
N ASN A 168 -9.68 -20.53 -4.03
CA ASN A 168 -8.88 -19.31 -4.25
C ASN A 168 -8.21 -19.38 -5.64
N PRO A 169 -8.15 -18.25 -6.37
CA PRO A 169 -7.46 -18.22 -7.65
C PRO A 169 -6.00 -18.63 -7.49
N VAL A 170 -5.43 -19.35 -8.46
CA VAL A 170 -3.99 -19.71 -8.45
C VAL A 170 -3.12 -18.53 -8.83
N ALA A 171 -3.70 -17.52 -9.48
CA ALA A 171 -3.05 -16.26 -9.78
C ALA A 171 -4.11 -15.17 -9.92
N HIS A 172 -3.72 -13.92 -9.68
CA HIS A 172 -4.62 -12.80 -9.65
C HIS A 172 -3.90 -11.57 -10.16
N CYS A 173 -4.62 -10.74 -10.91
CA CYS A 173 -4.10 -9.49 -11.45
C CYS A 173 -5.14 -8.38 -11.29
N GLU A 174 -4.72 -7.26 -10.72
CA GLU A 174 -5.50 -6.03 -10.62
C GLU A 174 -5.17 -5.12 -11.81
N TYR A 175 -6.20 -4.54 -12.40
CA TYR A 175 -6.12 -3.68 -13.57
C TYR A 175 -6.77 -2.32 -13.32
N SER A 176 -6.17 -1.28 -13.90
CA SER A 176 -6.86 0.00 -14.10
C SER A 176 -7.94 -0.13 -15.16
N ILE A 177 -8.87 0.83 -15.22
CA ILE A 177 -9.89 0.88 -16.28
C ILE A 177 -9.29 0.96 -17.71
N ASP A 178 -8.07 1.46 -17.83
CA ASP A 178 -7.33 1.50 -19.11
C ASP A 178 -6.72 0.13 -19.47
N GLY A 179 -6.81 -0.85 -18.58
CA GLY A 179 -6.24 -2.20 -18.74
C GLY A 179 -4.76 -2.30 -18.42
N GLU A 180 -4.17 -1.32 -17.74
CA GLU A 180 -2.79 -1.39 -17.25
C GLU A 180 -2.74 -2.19 -15.94
N ILE A 181 -1.71 -3.02 -15.76
CA ILE A 181 -1.56 -3.84 -14.55
C ILE A 181 -1.14 -2.94 -13.38
N ILE A 182 -1.94 -2.97 -12.31
CA ILE A 182 -1.63 -2.31 -11.03
C ILE A 182 -0.81 -3.26 -10.15
N GLY A 183 -1.30 -4.48 -9.96
CA GLY A 183 -0.68 -5.50 -9.13
C GLY A 183 -0.92 -6.91 -9.68
N ILE A 184 0.01 -7.82 -9.43
CA ILE A 184 -0.12 -9.22 -9.86
C ILE A 184 0.54 -10.16 -8.84
N TRP A 185 -0.11 -11.28 -8.56
CA TRP A 185 0.49 -12.38 -7.81
C TRP A 185 0.10 -13.73 -8.42
N SER A 186 0.97 -14.72 -8.26
CA SER A 186 0.75 -16.07 -8.78
C SER A 186 1.38 -17.12 -7.87
N GLU A 187 0.63 -18.17 -7.53
CA GLU A 187 1.15 -19.40 -6.93
C GLU A 187 1.81 -20.32 -7.98
N GLU A 188 1.64 -20.03 -9.27
CA GLU A 188 2.24 -20.78 -10.37
C GLU A 188 3.68 -20.34 -10.64
N ALA A 189 4.04 -19.12 -10.24
CA ALA A 189 5.40 -18.62 -10.39
C ALA A 189 6.28 -19.22 -9.28
N PRO A 190 7.47 -19.77 -9.62
CA PRO A 190 8.42 -20.17 -8.59
C PRO A 190 8.85 -18.91 -7.84
N TYR A 191 8.41 -18.75 -6.61
CA TYR A 191 8.88 -17.67 -5.74
C TYR A 191 10.36 -17.96 -5.42
N PRO A 192 11.34 -17.23 -5.99
CA PRO A 192 12.72 -17.45 -5.63
C PRO A 192 12.83 -17.13 -4.15
N ILE A 193 13.38 -18.04 -3.36
CA ILE A 193 13.59 -17.84 -1.90
C ILE A 193 14.26 -16.49 -1.65
N GLU A 194 15.14 -16.08 -2.56
CA GLU A 194 15.84 -14.81 -2.51
C GLU A 194 14.88 -13.61 -2.52
N ILE A 195 13.75 -13.56 -3.26
CA ILE A 195 12.88 -12.37 -3.31
C ILE A 195 12.27 -12.02 -1.94
N GLY A 196 12.14 -12.97 -1.03
CA GLY A 196 11.70 -12.73 0.35
C GLY A 196 12.81 -12.31 1.31
N ASP A 197 14.06 -12.17 0.84
CA ASP A 197 15.20 -11.77 1.66
C ASP A 197 15.07 -10.28 2.07
N PRO A 198 15.04 -9.95 3.37
CA PRO A 198 14.94 -8.58 3.86
C PRO A 198 16.14 -7.70 3.48
N HIS A 199 17.25 -8.28 3.02
CA HIS A 199 18.42 -7.53 2.58
C HIS A 199 18.37 -7.11 1.10
N ARG A 200 17.33 -7.51 0.35
CA ARG A 200 17.14 -7.08 -1.03
C ARG A 200 16.58 -5.68 -1.14
N PHE A 201 16.89 -4.99 -2.23
CA PHE A 201 16.44 -3.61 -2.45
C PHE A 201 14.91 -3.46 -2.34
N GLU A 202 14.11 -4.45 -2.73
CA GLU A 202 12.65 -4.35 -2.64
C GLU A 202 12.12 -4.36 -1.20
N ASN A 203 12.85 -4.99 -0.27
CA ASN A 203 12.40 -5.23 1.11
C ASN A 203 13.24 -4.48 2.16
N LYS A 204 14.36 -3.90 1.76
CA LYS A 204 15.33 -3.34 2.69
C LYS A 204 14.80 -2.05 3.29
N PHE A 205 14.87 -1.95 4.61
CA PHE A 205 14.66 -0.69 5.32
C PHE A 205 15.68 0.36 4.87
N PHE A 206 15.22 1.59 4.70
CA PHE A 206 16.10 2.76 4.69
C PHE A 206 15.56 3.80 5.67
N ALA A 207 16.43 4.62 6.23
CA ALA A 207 16.04 5.70 7.13
C ALA A 207 15.74 6.98 6.32
N PRO A 208 14.48 7.31 6.00
CA PRO A 208 14.16 8.58 5.36
C PRO A 208 14.48 9.73 6.33
N PRO A 209 14.89 10.90 5.81
CA PRO A 209 14.94 12.09 6.64
C PRO A 209 13.54 12.43 7.18
N ASN A 210 13.46 12.74 8.47
CA ASN A 210 12.24 13.21 9.11
C ASN A 210 12.40 14.66 9.60
N PRO A 211 12.00 15.67 8.81
CA PRO A 211 12.01 17.07 9.22
C PRO A 211 10.75 17.53 9.98
N PHE A 212 9.83 16.60 10.26
CA PHE A 212 8.54 16.91 10.87
C PHE A 212 8.60 16.65 12.37
N GLU A 213 8.03 17.57 13.14
CA GLU A 213 7.90 17.41 14.59
C GLU A 213 6.46 17.01 14.96
N ARG A 214 6.29 16.38 16.12
CA ARG A 214 4.96 16.07 16.65
C ARG A 214 4.09 17.33 16.70
N GLY A 215 2.91 17.23 16.12
CA GLY A 215 1.93 18.31 15.99
C GLY A 215 2.04 19.12 14.69
N ASP A 216 3.06 18.88 13.85
CA ASP A 216 3.12 19.47 12.52
C ASP A 216 1.93 19.01 11.67
N LEU A 217 1.36 19.94 10.90
CA LEU A 217 0.28 19.66 9.97
C LEU A 217 0.84 19.33 8.59
N VAL A 218 0.36 18.22 8.04
CA VAL A 218 0.88 17.63 6.81
C VAL A 218 -0.24 17.07 5.96
N ARG A 219 0.05 16.78 4.69
CA ARG A 219 -0.78 15.93 3.83
C ARG A 219 0.10 15.01 3.00
N VAL A 220 -0.43 13.87 2.58
CA VAL A 220 0.24 13.03 1.58
C VAL A 220 0.01 13.65 0.20
N VAL A 221 1.04 13.68 -0.64
CA VAL A 221 0.91 14.18 -2.01
C VAL A 221 -0.06 13.32 -2.81
N GLY A 222 -1.13 13.95 -3.32
CA GLY A 222 -2.19 13.28 -4.08
C GLY A 222 -3.43 12.97 -3.24
N ASP A 223 -3.30 12.98 -1.91
CA ASP A 223 -4.41 12.69 -1.01
C ASP A 223 -5.12 14.00 -0.60
N PRO A 224 -6.45 13.97 -0.40
CA PRO A 224 -7.23 15.14 -0.05
C PRO A 224 -7.23 15.44 1.46
N GLU A 225 -6.69 14.54 2.28
CA GLU A 225 -6.86 14.56 3.73
C GLU A 225 -5.76 15.35 4.44
N LEU A 226 -6.16 16.10 5.46
CA LEU A 226 -5.25 16.80 6.36
C LEU A 226 -4.85 15.87 7.50
N GLY A 227 -3.56 15.85 7.81
CA GLY A 227 -2.98 15.03 8.88
C GLY A 227 -2.19 15.85 9.89
N VAL A 228 -2.04 15.28 11.08
CA VAL A 228 -1.17 15.80 12.14
C VAL A 228 -0.14 14.74 12.54
N VAL A 229 1.13 15.13 12.57
CA VAL A 229 2.24 14.23 12.86
C VAL A 229 2.22 13.80 14.32
N SER A 230 2.25 12.49 14.55
CA SER A 230 2.23 11.89 15.89
C SER A 230 3.65 11.48 16.35
N THR A 231 4.47 10.96 15.43
CA THR A 231 5.88 10.61 15.70
C THR A 231 6.77 11.86 15.76
N SER A 232 7.44 12.07 16.88
CA SER A 232 8.42 13.15 17.05
C SER A 232 9.76 12.84 16.38
N GLN A 233 10.61 13.86 16.16
CA GLN A 233 11.97 13.63 15.67
C GLN A 233 12.80 12.80 16.66
N ALA A 234 12.65 13.06 17.96
CA ALA A 234 13.34 12.31 19.00
C ALA A 234 12.94 10.83 19.04
N GLU A 235 11.65 10.51 18.86
CA GLU A 235 11.19 9.12 18.76
C GLU A 235 11.69 8.42 17.50
N TRP A 236 11.77 9.17 16.39
CA TRP A 236 12.36 8.65 15.16
C TRP A 236 13.86 8.35 15.34
N GLU A 237 14.61 9.25 15.98
CA GLU A 237 16.02 9.03 16.31
C GLU A 237 16.20 7.81 17.25
N GLU A 238 15.39 7.68 18.29
CA GLU A 238 15.41 6.51 19.20
C GLU A 238 15.13 5.21 18.43
N PHE A 239 14.17 5.22 17.52
CA PHE A 239 13.90 4.07 16.65
C PHE A 239 15.12 3.72 15.77
N LEU A 240 15.78 4.70 15.18
CA LEU A 240 17.00 4.48 14.40
C LEU A 240 18.15 3.91 15.24
N GLU A 241 18.32 4.36 16.49
CA GLU A 241 19.29 3.78 17.43
C GLU A 241 18.98 2.31 17.72
N GLN A 242 17.69 1.94 17.84
CA GLN A 242 17.28 0.54 18.01
C GLN A 242 17.60 -0.31 16.77
N VAL A 243 17.38 0.24 15.57
CA VAL A 243 17.78 -0.39 14.29
C VAL A 243 19.28 -0.64 14.24
N GLU A 244 20.10 0.35 14.63
CA GLU A 244 21.55 0.18 14.73
C GLU A 244 21.95 -0.89 15.78
N CYS A 245 21.16 -1.04 16.85
CA CYS A 245 21.31 -2.09 17.85
C CYS A 245 20.78 -3.47 17.41
N GLY A 246 20.30 -3.60 16.17
CA GLY A 246 19.86 -4.87 15.59
C GLY A 246 18.37 -5.14 15.67
N LEU A 247 17.53 -4.12 15.89
CA LEU A 247 16.09 -4.23 15.66
C LEU A 247 15.85 -4.66 14.21
N TYR A 248 15.04 -5.71 14.04
CA TYR A 248 14.64 -6.17 12.72
C TYR A 248 13.66 -5.17 12.11
N VAL A 249 13.98 -4.68 10.92
CA VAL A 249 13.18 -3.74 10.13
C VAL A 249 13.24 -4.07 8.65
N ASP A 250 12.18 -3.72 7.93
CA ASP A 250 12.06 -3.84 6.49
C ASP A 250 11.53 -2.54 5.83
N SER A 251 11.23 -2.59 4.53
CA SER A 251 10.78 -1.42 3.78
C SER A 251 9.48 -0.81 4.29
N VAL A 252 8.62 -1.56 5.00
CA VAL A 252 7.38 -1.02 5.55
C VAL A 252 7.62 -0.16 6.79
N ASP A 253 8.73 -0.37 7.49
CA ASP A 253 9.12 0.41 8.67
C ASP A 253 9.70 1.80 8.29
N THR A 254 9.81 2.09 6.99
CA THR A 254 10.28 3.36 6.43
C THR A 254 9.19 4.44 6.50
N CYS A 255 8.59 4.62 7.68
CA CYS A 255 7.38 5.42 7.87
C CYS A 255 7.38 6.17 9.20
N ILE A 256 6.53 7.19 9.30
CA ILE A 256 6.19 7.84 10.57
C ILE A 256 4.68 7.77 10.79
N THR A 257 4.21 7.94 12.03
CA THR A 257 2.78 7.91 12.35
C THR A 257 2.16 9.29 12.17
N VAL A 258 1.06 9.37 11.43
CA VAL A 258 0.28 10.58 11.20
C VAL A 258 -1.20 10.27 11.43
N GLU A 259 -1.89 11.12 12.18
CA GLU A 259 -3.34 11.04 12.40
C GLU A 259 -4.04 11.91 11.34
N PHE A 260 -4.84 11.30 10.47
CA PHE A 260 -5.57 11.97 9.39
C PHE A 260 -7.04 12.15 9.74
N LEU A 261 -7.62 13.25 9.27
CA LEU A 261 -9.06 13.49 9.35
C LEU A 261 -9.72 13.02 8.06
N HIS A 262 -10.46 11.91 8.14
CA HIS A 262 -11.23 11.37 7.02
C HIS A 262 -12.43 12.26 6.69
N ALA A 263 -12.91 12.21 5.45
CA ALA A 263 -14.08 12.96 4.99
C ALA A 263 -15.38 12.65 5.75
N SER A 264 -15.43 11.57 6.54
CA SER A 264 -16.53 11.27 7.46
C SER A 264 -16.51 12.09 8.75
N GLY A 265 -15.45 12.87 8.99
CA GLY A 265 -15.18 13.57 10.23
C GLY A 265 -14.52 12.70 11.31
N GLU A 266 -14.01 11.52 10.95
CA GLU A 266 -13.34 10.60 11.88
C GLU A 266 -11.83 10.64 11.71
N PHE A 267 -11.12 10.45 12.82
CA PHE A 267 -9.67 10.29 12.79
C PHE A 267 -9.29 8.84 12.50
N PHE A 268 -8.23 8.66 11.73
CA PHE A 268 -7.56 7.39 11.57
C PHE A 268 -6.05 7.62 11.53
N HIS A 269 -5.27 6.65 12.03
CA HIS A 269 -3.82 6.72 11.91
C HIS A 269 -3.39 6.04 10.62
N HIS A 270 -2.32 6.56 10.03
CA HIS A 270 -1.64 5.96 8.90
C HIS A 270 -0.13 6.09 9.08
N HIS A 271 0.62 5.31 8.28
CA HIS A 271 2.07 5.21 8.35
C HIS A 271 2.72 5.66 7.03
N PRO A 272 2.58 6.94 6.63
CA PRO A 272 3.17 7.41 5.38
C PRO A 272 4.70 7.47 5.45
N ASN A 273 5.34 7.28 4.31
CA ASN A 273 6.76 7.58 4.15
C ASN A 273 6.97 9.10 4.24
N PRO A 274 7.89 9.62 5.09
CA PRO A 274 8.15 11.06 5.21
C PRO A 274 8.40 11.76 3.87
N LEU A 275 9.01 11.09 2.88
CA LEU A 275 9.27 11.65 1.56
C LEU A 275 8.00 12.09 0.81
N THR A 276 6.84 11.48 1.11
CA THR A 276 5.57 11.78 0.46
C THR A 276 4.76 12.87 1.18
N LEU A 277 5.23 13.38 2.32
CA LEU A 277 4.52 14.37 3.12
C LEU A 277 4.84 15.79 2.68
N GLU A 278 3.79 16.59 2.46
CA GLU A 278 3.86 18.03 2.23
C GLU A 278 3.45 18.75 3.52
N ARG A 279 4.23 19.76 3.94
CA ARG A 279 3.88 20.57 5.11
C ARG A 279 2.72 21.50 4.74
N VAL A 280 1.72 21.58 5.62
CA VAL A 280 0.51 22.38 5.40
C VAL A 280 0.53 23.58 6.36
N THR A 281 0.49 24.78 5.80
CA THR A 281 0.42 26.05 6.57
C THR A 281 -0.92 26.75 6.46
N GLU A 282 -1.77 26.31 5.54
CA GLU A 282 -3.10 26.84 5.28
C GLU A 282 -4.02 25.72 4.83
N TRP A 283 -5.30 25.82 5.19
CA TRP A 283 -6.32 24.85 4.80
C TRP A 283 -7.62 25.58 4.46
N HIS A 284 -8.32 25.07 3.45
CA HIS A 284 -9.49 25.72 2.87
C HIS A 284 -10.73 25.63 3.77
N ASN A 285 -10.83 24.59 4.61
CA ASN A 285 -11.90 24.41 5.57
C ASN A 285 -11.46 24.94 6.95
N GLU A 286 -12.03 26.06 7.39
CA GLU A 286 -11.64 26.73 8.63
C GLU A 286 -11.90 25.90 9.89
N GLN A 287 -12.98 25.11 9.90
CA GLN A 287 -13.35 24.25 11.03
C GLN A 287 -12.41 23.06 11.15
N GLU A 288 -12.17 22.35 10.04
CA GLU A 288 -11.17 21.26 10.00
C GLU A 288 -9.79 21.81 10.38
N TRP A 289 -9.44 23.01 9.88
CA TRP A 289 -8.18 23.66 10.24
C TRP A 289 -8.07 23.96 11.73
N ALA A 290 -9.13 24.45 12.37
CA ALA A 290 -9.16 24.70 13.80
C ALA A 290 -9.01 23.40 14.60
N LEU A 291 -9.77 22.36 14.24
CA LEU A 291 -9.69 21.04 14.85
C LEU A 291 -8.29 20.43 14.72
N MET A 292 -7.69 20.47 13.54
CA MET A 292 -6.37 19.88 13.29
C MET A 292 -5.24 20.64 13.99
N LYS A 293 -5.30 21.98 14.06
CA LYS A 293 -4.36 22.76 14.89
C LYS A 293 -4.50 22.39 16.37
N CYS A 294 -5.74 22.26 16.86
CA CYS A 294 -6.00 21.84 18.24
C CYS A 294 -5.46 20.43 18.51
N ALA A 295 -5.63 19.50 17.56
CA ALA A 295 -5.04 18.17 17.63
C ALA A 295 -3.51 18.22 17.70
N GLY A 296 -2.87 19.09 16.91
CA GLY A 296 -1.42 19.30 16.96
C GLY A 296 -0.92 19.88 18.27
N GLU A 297 -1.65 20.83 18.85
CA GLU A 297 -1.37 21.34 20.19
C GLU A 297 -1.54 20.25 21.25
N LEU A 298 -2.60 19.44 21.18
CA LEU A 298 -2.84 18.34 22.10
C LEU A 298 -1.71 17.30 22.04
N LEU A 299 -1.33 16.86 20.84
CA LEU A 299 -0.24 15.88 20.65
C LEU A 299 1.11 16.44 21.13
N SER A 300 1.38 17.72 20.87
CA SER A 300 2.61 18.37 21.34
C SER A 300 2.61 18.73 22.84
N GLY A 301 1.57 18.35 23.59
CA GLY A 301 1.45 18.57 25.03
C GLY A 301 1.15 20.02 25.43
N LYS A 302 0.68 20.83 24.48
CA LYS A 302 0.35 22.26 24.65
C LYS A 302 -1.16 22.54 24.67
N GLY A 303 -1.97 21.58 24.22
CA GLY A 303 -3.43 21.69 24.11
C GLY A 303 -4.18 21.05 25.27
N GLU A 304 -5.48 21.32 25.33
CA GLU A 304 -6.40 20.77 26.33
C GLU A 304 -7.37 19.76 25.68
N LEU A 305 -7.55 18.61 26.31
CA LEU A 305 -8.41 17.54 25.78
C LEU A 305 -9.87 18.00 25.64
N ASP A 306 -10.40 18.73 26.61
CA ASP A 306 -11.79 19.20 26.59
C ASP A 306 -12.06 20.13 25.39
N TYR A 307 -11.09 20.97 25.03
CA TYR A 307 -11.20 21.87 23.88
C TYR A 307 -11.15 21.10 22.56
N PHE A 308 -10.26 20.11 22.45
CA PHE A 308 -10.24 19.21 21.30
C PHE A 308 -11.56 18.45 21.14
N LEU A 309 -12.10 17.89 22.22
CA LEU A 309 -13.36 17.13 22.20
C LEU A 309 -14.53 18.02 21.76
N ALA A 310 -14.60 19.27 22.21
CA ALA A 310 -15.62 20.21 21.77
C ALA A 310 -15.58 20.45 20.24
N LEU A 311 -14.39 20.73 19.67
CA LEU A 311 -14.23 20.91 18.23
C LEU A 311 -14.49 19.62 17.44
N TYR A 312 -14.13 18.47 18.00
CA TYR A 312 -14.34 17.18 17.38
C TYR A 312 -15.83 16.81 17.30
N ASP A 313 -16.58 17.05 18.38
CA ASP A 313 -18.02 16.80 18.42
C ASP A 313 -18.77 17.72 17.44
N GLU A 314 -18.43 19.01 17.39
CA GLU A 314 -18.97 19.95 16.39
C GLU A 314 -18.71 19.46 14.95
N ASN A 315 -17.51 18.95 14.66
CA ASN A 315 -17.19 18.40 13.36
C ASN A 315 -18.03 17.15 13.03
N LYS A 316 -18.22 16.24 14.00
CA LYS A 316 -19.04 15.04 13.81
C LYS A 316 -20.52 15.34 13.57
N GLU A 317 -21.08 16.32 14.28
CA GLU A 317 -22.47 16.75 14.09
C GLU A 317 -22.71 17.30 12.68
N ARG A 318 -21.77 18.10 12.16
CA ARG A 318 -21.82 18.61 10.78
C ARG A 318 -21.86 17.49 9.75
N HIS A 319 -20.93 16.54 9.82
CA HIS A 319 -20.92 15.43 8.86
C HIS A 319 -22.14 14.50 8.99
N SER A 320 -22.74 14.42 10.18
CA SER A 320 -24.00 13.69 10.40
C SER A 320 -25.20 14.41 9.78
N THR A 321 -25.23 15.75 9.81
CA THR A 321 -26.32 16.53 9.19
C THR A 321 -26.22 16.60 7.68
N GLU A 322 -25.00 16.71 7.13
CA GLU A 322 -24.75 16.68 5.68
C GLU A 322 -25.15 15.33 5.06
N LYS A 323 -24.94 14.20 5.75
CA LYS A 323 -25.39 12.87 5.31
C LYS A 323 -26.91 12.68 5.29
N ASN A 324 -27.65 13.40 6.14
CA ASN A 324 -29.10 13.25 6.28
C ASN A 324 -29.92 14.27 5.48
N GLY A 325 -29.26 15.26 4.85
CA GLY A 325 -29.91 16.33 4.08
C GLY A 325 -29.74 16.23 2.57
N GLY A 326 -29.15 15.14 2.05
CA GLY A 326 -28.87 14.89 0.63
C GLY A 326 -29.90 14.02 -0.06
#